data_AF-A0A7C8AQD0-F1
#
_entry.id   AF-A0A7C8AQD0-F1
#
_cell.length_a   1.000
_cell.length_b   1.000
_cell.length_c   1.000
_cell.angle_alpha   90.00
_cell.angle_beta   90.00
_cell.angle_gamma   90.00
#
_symmetry.space_group_name_H-M   'P 1'
#
loop_
_entity.id
_entity.type
_entity.pdbx_description
1 polymer ?
#
loop_
_entity_poly.entity_id
_entity_poly.type
_entity_poly.pdbx_seq_one_letter_code
_entity_poly.pdbx_strand_id
1 'polypeptide(L)'
;MDLSKIKPRHNNVGARSGWSDFENHCDYLRICGGVAWPSKGRPGFVVLIGEQARNLRSNDPAVFCGLAESKHRTDDDLLSKCTEWGRVVDAWYSNIIPQTACFSLHGFNQAQRRKGLGLIQVLNIPMLSDAGDAQQFFSYADAEIHKRLLSGQKTVFLGECPKIQAALQNVPEGWSSAEDILKVPEAAALYYVLGAMFCYPSIPRTNKPAFALTEYDPLEGPGKPTQNQAKTDYDPFK
;
A
#
# COMPACT_ATOMS: atom_id res chain seq x y z
N MET A 1 10.45 -13.13 -7.53
CA MET A 1 9.74 -13.81 -6.42
C MET A 1 8.45 -14.52 -6.85
N ASP A 2 8.20 -15.76 -6.42
CA ASP A 2 6.92 -16.47 -6.57
C ASP A 2 6.03 -16.25 -5.32
N LEU A 3 5.03 -15.37 -5.44
CA LEU A 3 4.17 -15.01 -4.31
C LEU A 3 3.26 -16.16 -3.83
N SER A 4 3.12 -17.25 -4.60
CA SER A 4 2.34 -18.42 -4.18
C SER A 4 2.98 -19.17 -2.99
N LYS A 5 4.25 -18.88 -2.69
CA LYS A 5 4.99 -19.46 -1.57
C LYS A 5 4.74 -18.72 -0.25
N ILE A 6 4.27 -17.48 -0.31
CA ILE A 6 3.87 -16.72 0.87
C ILE A 6 2.49 -17.22 1.31
N LYS A 7 2.41 -17.71 2.55
CA LYS A 7 1.15 -18.24 3.10
C LYS A 7 0.75 -17.52 4.37
N PRO A 8 -0.56 -17.37 4.63
CA PRO A 8 -1.05 -16.94 5.93
C PRO A 8 -0.54 -17.91 6.99
N ARG A 9 0.00 -17.39 8.10
CA ARG A 9 0.36 -18.24 9.23
C ARG A 9 -0.87 -18.38 10.12
N HIS A 10 -1.45 -19.58 10.19
CA HIS A 10 -2.52 -19.85 11.14
C HIS A 10 -1.93 -19.92 12.55
N ASN A 11 -2.38 -19.02 13.43
CA ASN A 11 -1.81 -18.82 14.76
C ASN A 11 -1.81 -20.12 15.59
N ASN A 12 -0.62 -20.67 15.83
CA ASN A 12 -0.35 -21.34 17.10
C ASN A 12 -0.04 -20.25 18.13
N VAL A 13 -0.69 -20.33 19.27
CA VAL A 13 -0.66 -19.37 20.39
C VAL A 13 0.78 -18.89 20.65
N GLY A 14 1.08 -17.64 20.26
CA GLY A 14 2.36 -16.97 20.54
C GLY A 14 3.09 -16.34 19.35
N ALA A 15 2.82 -16.75 18.10
CA ALA A 15 3.43 -16.11 16.91
C ALA A 15 2.57 -14.92 16.44
N ARG A 16 3.15 -13.72 16.33
CA ARG A 16 2.46 -12.48 15.89
C ARG A 16 2.57 -12.17 14.38
N SER A 17 3.21 -13.04 13.60
CA SER A 17 3.35 -12.86 12.14
C SER A 17 2.06 -13.22 11.40
N GLY A 18 1.60 -12.35 10.49
CA GLY A 18 0.45 -12.62 9.63
C GLY A 18 0.77 -13.53 8.43
N TRP A 19 2.02 -13.47 7.94
CA TRP A 19 2.47 -14.15 6.73
C TRP A 19 3.82 -14.83 6.93
N SER A 20 4.05 -15.94 6.24
CA SER A 20 5.32 -16.65 6.24
C SER A 20 5.74 -16.96 4.80
N ASP A 21 6.97 -16.59 4.47
CA ASP A 21 7.68 -16.94 3.26
C ASP A 21 8.71 -18.03 3.58
N PHE A 22 8.32 -19.27 3.28
CA PHE A 22 9.13 -20.44 3.58
C PHE A 22 10.39 -20.55 2.72
N GLU A 23 10.39 -19.95 1.53
CA GLU A 23 11.52 -20.01 0.60
C GLU A 23 12.65 -19.09 1.05
N ASN A 24 12.29 -17.87 1.45
CA ASN A 24 13.26 -16.88 1.92
C ASN A 24 13.45 -16.89 3.45
N HIS A 25 12.85 -17.85 4.15
CA HIS A 25 12.87 -17.98 5.61
C HIS A 25 12.53 -16.68 6.34
N CYS A 26 11.51 -15.97 5.84
CA CYS A 26 11.12 -14.67 6.35
C CYS A 26 9.65 -14.68 6.78
N ASP A 27 9.37 -14.11 7.95
CA ASP A 27 8.01 -13.89 8.44
C ASP A 27 7.66 -12.41 8.31
N TYR A 28 6.42 -12.10 7.96
CA TYR A 28 5.93 -10.72 7.85
C TYR A 28 4.75 -10.48 8.80
N LEU A 29 4.71 -9.32 9.44
CA LEU A 29 3.57 -8.85 10.23
C LEU A 29 2.39 -8.50 9.32
N ARG A 30 2.68 -7.79 8.23
CA ARG A 30 1.73 -7.41 7.19
C ARG A 30 2.43 -7.28 5.84
N ILE A 31 1.65 -7.42 4.77
CA ILE A 31 2.09 -7.18 3.40
C ILE A 31 1.10 -6.19 2.79
N CYS A 32 1.60 -5.04 2.35
CA CYS A 32 0.78 -3.98 1.77
C CYS A 32 1.22 -3.71 0.33
N GLY A 33 0.29 -3.20 -0.47
CA GLY A 33 0.54 -2.85 -1.84
C GLY A 33 0.41 -1.35 -2.10
N GLY A 34 1.25 -0.82 -2.98
CA GLY A 34 1.19 0.55 -3.47
C GLY A 34 0.78 0.59 -4.93
N VAL A 35 -0.12 1.51 -5.30
CA VAL A 35 -0.68 1.63 -6.65
C VAL A 35 -0.50 3.05 -7.16
N ALA A 36 0.23 3.21 -8.26
CA ALA A 36 0.26 4.44 -9.04
C ALA A 36 -0.53 4.24 -10.33
N TRP A 37 -1.57 5.04 -10.55
CA TRP A 37 -2.45 4.91 -11.71
C TRP A 37 -1.76 5.31 -13.01
N PRO A 38 -2.07 4.63 -14.14
CA PRO A 38 -1.69 5.08 -15.47
C PRO A 38 -2.21 6.50 -15.74
N SER A 39 -1.47 7.24 -16.56
CA SER A 39 -1.89 8.55 -17.08
C SER A 39 -1.41 8.74 -18.52
N LYS A 40 -1.77 9.85 -19.18
CA LYS A 40 -1.50 10.04 -20.61
C LYS A 40 0.00 9.89 -20.93
N GLY A 41 0.34 8.81 -21.66
CA GLY A 41 1.71 8.47 -22.03
C GLY A 41 2.57 7.89 -20.91
N ARG A 42 2.02 7.71 -19.70
CA ARG A 42 2.74 7.16 -18.54
C ARG A 42 2.04 5.89 -18.03
N PRO A 43 2.74 4.76 -17.97
CA PRO A 43 2.20 3.54 -17.39
C PRO A 43 1.98 3.70 -15.88
N GLY A 44 1.01 2.97 -15.35
CA GLY A 44 0.84 2.76 -13.92
C GLY A 44 1.83 1.74 -13.38
N PHE A 45 1.87 1.63 -12.06
CA PHE A 45 2.80 0.79 -11.35
C PHE A 45 2.20 0.22 -10.06
N VAL A 46 2.57 -1.00 -9.74
CA VAL A 46 2.15 -1.73 -8.55
C VAL A 46 3.38 -2.27 -7.85
N VAL A 47 3.47 -2.10 -6.53
CA VAL A 47 4.53 -2.67 -5.69
C VAL A 47 3.93 -3.36 -4.48
N LEU A 48 4.56 -4.45 -4.02
CA LEU A 48 4.29 -5.07 -2.73
C LEU A 48 5.45 -4.87 -1.78
N ILE A 49 5.12 -4.44 -0.55
CA ILE A 49 6.06 -4.27 0.56
C ILE A 49 5.61 -5.13 1.74
N GLY A 50 6.51 -5.93 2.28
CA GLY A 50 6.33 -6.68 3.52
C GLY A 50 7.02 -5.99 4.70
N GLU A 51 6.36 -5.92 5.85
CA GLU A 51 6.99 -5.55 7.13
C GLU A 51 7.44 -6.82 7.86
N GLN A 52 8.75 -6.98 8.07
CA GLN A 52 9.30 -8.19 8.69
C GLN A 52 8.83 -8.34 10.15
N ALA A 53 8.40 -9.55 10.51
CA ALA A 53 8.17 -9.95 11.89
C ALA A 53 9.52 -10.21 12.59
N ARG A 54 10.08 -9.17 13.20
CA ARG A 54 11.27 -9.28 14.05
C ARG A 54 10.89 -9.65 15.49
N ASN A 55 11.90 -10.02 16.28
CA ASN A 55 11.72 -10.33 17.69
C ASN A 55 11.17 -9.07 18.41
N LEU A 56 9.87 -9.02 18.66
CA LEU A 56 9.16 -7.86 19.24
C LEU A 56 9.67 -7.43 20.64
N ARG A 57 10.63 -8.18 21.20
CA ARG A 57 11.35 -7.84 22.43
C ARG A 57 12.50 -6.84 22.20
N SER A 58 12.99 -6.70 20.98
CA SER A 58 13.95 -5.64 20.63
C SER A 58 13.19 -4.38 20.26
N ASN A 59 13.58 -3.23 20.82
CA ASN A 59 13.12 -1.89 20.40
C ASN A 59 13.71 -1.48 19.04
N ASP A 60 14.00 -2.45 18.17
CA ASP A 60 14.58 -2.22 16.86
C ASP A 60 13.54 -1.59 15.93
N PRO A 61 13.96 -0.68 15.03
CA PRO A 61 13.05 -0.09 14.06
C PRO A 61 12.47 -1.17 13.13
N ALA A 62 11.22 -0.97 12.72
CA ALA A 62 10.55 -1.83 11.75
C ALA A 62 11.33 -1.92 10.43
N VAL A 63 11.41 -3.12 9.86
CA VAL A 63 12.12 -3.40 8.61
C VAL A 63 11.14 -3.78 7.51
N PHE A 64 11.29 -3.12 6.36
CA PHE A 64 10.42 -3.22 5.21
C PHE A 64 11.17 -3.82 4.03
N CYS A 65 10.52 -4.73 3.30
CA CYS A 65 11.12 -5.45 2.18
C CYS A 65 10.24 -5.32 0.94
N GLY A 66 10.86 -4.98 -0.20
CA GLY A 66 10.22 -5.10 -1.51
C GLY A 66 10.08 -6.56 -1.91
N LEU A 67 8.85 -6.98 -2.18
CA LEU A 67 8.51 -8.38 -2.50
C LEU A 67 8.26 -8.58 -3.99
N ALA A 68 7.54 -7.65 -4.61
CA ALA A 68 7.19 -7.72 -6.03
C ALA A 68 6.90 -6.33 -6.58
N GLU A 69 7.08 -6.18 -7.88
CA GLU A 69 6.75 -4.97 -8.61
C GLU A 69 6.26 -5.28 -10.03
N SER A 70 5.35 -4.47 -10.56
CA SER A 70 4.80 -4.67 -11.90
C SER A 70 4.33 -3.36 -12.53
N LYS A 71 4.44 -3.27 -13.85
CA LYS A 71 4.20 -2.06 -14.65
C LYS A 71 3.08 -2.32 -15.64
N HIS A 72 2.09 -1.41 -15.70
CA HIS A 72 0.83 -1.64 -16.41
C HIS A 72 0.43 -0.44 -17.25
N ARG A 73 -0.08 -0.66 -18.46
CA ARG A 73 -0.44 0.44 -19.37
C ARG A 73 -1.88 0.91 -19.20
N THR A 74 -2.76 0.06 -18.67
CA THR A 74 -4.18 0.34 -18.52
C THR A 74 -4.61 0.11 -17.06
N ASP A 75 -5.70 0.77 -16.67
CA ASP A 75 -6.26 0.63 -15.33
C ASP A 75 -6.76 -0.80 -15.08
N ASP A 76 -7.35 -1.45 -16.09
CA ASP A 76 -7.83 -2.84 -16.01
C ASP A 76 -6.68 -3.85 -15.82
N ASP A 77 -5.56 -3.68 -16.56
CA ASP A 77 -4.38 -4.54 -16.39
C ASP A 77 -3.78 -4.37 -14.99
N LEU A 78 -3.74 -3.12 -14.51
CA LEU A 78 -3.23 -2.78 -13.19
C LEU A 78 -4.10 -3.42 -12.10
N LEU A 79 -5.42 -3.25 -12.17
CA LEU A 79 -6.35 -3.77 -11.18
C LEU A 79 -6.41 -5.30 -11.22
N SER A 80 -6.32 -5.90 -12.40
CA SER A 80 -6.20 -7.35 -12.55
C SER A 80 -4.96 -7.89 -11.84
N LYS A 81 -3.83 -7.17 -11.91
CA LYS A 81 -2.61 -7.54 -11.19
C LYS A 81 -2.78 -7.42 -9.68
N CYS A 82 -3.45 -6.35 -9.21
CA CYS A 82 -3.74 -6.22 -7.80
C CYS A 82 -4.69 -7.32 -7.29
N THR A 83 -5.65 -7.79 -8.10
CA THR A 83 -6.49 -8.96 -7.76
C THR A 83 -5.69 -10.25 -7.73
N GLU A 84 -4.78 -10.46 -8.70
CA GLU A 84 -3.87 -11.62 -8.73
C GLU A 84 -3.07 -11.72 -7.42
N TRP A 85 -2.54 -10.58 -6.94
CA TRP A 85 -1.74 -10.49 -5.73
C TRP A 85 -2.58 -10.36 -4.44
N GLY A 86 -3.87 -10.06 -4.54
CA GLY A 86 -4.74 -9.77 -3.39
C GLY A 86 -4.84 -10.89 -2.36
N ARG A 87 -4.44 -12.12 -2.70
CA ARG A 87 -4.40 -13.26 -1.76
C ARG A 87 -3.35 -13.11 -0.67
N VAL A 88 -2.29 -12.33 -0.92
CA VAL A 88 -1.15 -12.13 0.00
C VAL A 88 -1.05 -10.69 0.48
N VAL A 89 -2.04 -9.85 0.20
CA VAL A 89 -2.03 -8.42 0.51
C VAL A 89 -3.10 -8.10 1.54
N ASP A 90 -2.71 -7.35 2.57
CA ASP A 90 -3.60 -6.85 3.62
C ASP A 90 -4.38 -5.61 3.17
N ALA A 91 -3.70 -4.69 2.50
CA ALA A 91 -4.30 -3.45 2.01
C ALA A 91 -3.54 -2.91 0.78
N TRP A 92 -4.29 -2.31 -0.14
CA TRP A 92 -3.77 -1.53 -1.26
C TRP A 92 -3.88 -0.04 -0.96
N TYR A 93 -2.83 0.71 -1.23
CA TYR A 93 -2.75 2.15 -0.98
C TYR A 93 -2.46 2.91 -2.27
N SER A 94 -3.15 4.03 -2.47
CA SER A 94 -3.00 4.90 -3.63
C SER A 94 -3.43 6.32 -3.29
N ASN A 95 -3.18 7.27 -4.19
CA ASN A 95 -4.06 8.43 -4.32
C ASN A 95 -5.29 8.05 -5.17
N ILE A 96 -6.47 7.97 -4.55
CA ILE A 96 -7.74 7.67 -5.25
C ILE A 96 -8.65 8.90 -5.40
N ILE A 97 -8.17 10.08 -5.01
CA ILE A 97 -8.90 11.35 -5.12
C ILE A 97 -9.28 11.69 -6.57
N PRO A 98 -8.40 11.49 -7.58
CA PRO A 98 -8.80 11.75 -8.96
C PRO A 98 -10.02 10.91 -9.36
N GLN A 99 -11.08 11.58 -9.80
CA GLN A 99 -12.36 10.96 -10.14
C GLN A 99 -12.20 9.81 -11.15
N THR A 100 -11.23 9.91 -12.06
CA THR A 100 -10.90 8.87 -13.04
C THR A 100 -10.49 7.55 -12.38
N ALA A 101 -9.66 7.59 -11.34
CA ALA A 101 -9.22 6.39 -10.62
C ALA A 101 -10.40 5.73 -9.89
N CYS A 102 -11.29 6.53 -9.28
CA CYS A 102 -12.50 6.06 -8.63
C CYS A 102 -13.44 5.35 -9.62
N PHE A 103 -13.68 5.96 -10.80
CA PHE A 103 -14.52 5.35 -11.83
C PHE A 103 -13.94 4.04 -12.38
N SER A 104 -12.63 3.99 -12.64
CA SER A 104 -11.96 2.77 -13.10
C SER A 104 -12.08 1.65 -12.06
N LEU A 105 -11.83 1.94 -10.78
CA LEU A 105 -12.01 0.99 -9.69
C LEU A 105 -13.46 0.48 -9.59
N HIS A 106 -14.44 1.38 -9.68
CA HIS A 106 -15.85 1.02 -9.61
C HIS A 106 -16.26 0.13 -10.80
N GLY A 107 -15.89 0.51 -12.02
CA GLY A 107 -16.20 -0.26 -13.23
C GLY A 107 -15.59 -1.67 -13.19
N PHE A 108 -14.33 -1.76 -12.77
CA PHE A 108 -13.66 -3.05 -12.57
C PHE A 108 -14.38 -3.93 -11.55
N ASN A 109 -14.70 -3.39 -10.36
CA ASN A 109 -15.39 -4.14 -9.31
C ASN A 109 -16.80 -4.57 -9.73
N GLN A 110 -17.52 -3.75 -10.50
CA GLN A 110 -18.81 -4.13 -11.06
C GLN A 110 -18.67 -5.33 -12.02
N ALA A 111 -17.63 -5.34 -12.86
CA ALA A 111 -17.33 -6.46 -13.74
C ALA A 111 -16.93 -7.74 -12.98
N GLN A 112 -16.11 -7.62 -11.92
CA GLN A 112 -15.77 -8.75 -11.05
C GLN A 112 -17.01 -9.33 -10.35
N ARG A 113 -17.89 -8.47 -9.82
CA ARG A 113 -19.14 -8.88 -9.18
C ARG A 113 -20.02 -9.69 -10.13
N ARG A 114 -20.17 -9.25 -11.39
CA ARG A 114 -20.94 -9.99 -12.42
C ARG A 114 -20.36 -11.37 -12.73
N LYS A 115 -19.05 -11.56 -12.52
CA LYS A 115 -18.35 -12.85 -12.70
C LYS A 115 -18.32 -13.71 -11.42
N GLY A 116 -18.90 -13.23 -10.31
CA GLY A 116 -18.81 -13.90 -9.01
C GLY A 116 -17.40 -13.91 -8.41
N LEU A 117 -16.55 -12.98 -8.83
CA LEU A 117 -15.16 -12.87 -8.39
C LEU A 117 -15.01 -11.86 -7.24
N GLY A 118 -13.92 -12.00 -6.50
CA GLY A 118 -13.58 -11.10 -5.38
C GLY A 118 -13.37 -9.67 -5.84
N LEU A 119 -13.80 -8.72 -5.01
CA LEU A 119 -13.62 -7.29 -5.25
C LEU A 119 -12.26 -6.83 -4.73
N ILE A 120 -11.75 -5.74 -5.28
CA ILE A 120 -10.56 -5.07 -4.77
C ILE A 120 -10.94 -3.76 -4.08
N GLN A 121 -10.38 -3.55 -2.89
CA GLN A 121 -10.44 -2.28 -2.19
C GLN A 121 -9.06 -1.61 -2.28
N VAL A 122 -9.03 -0.37 -2.73
CA VAL A 122 -7.86 0.50 -2.71
C VAL A 122 -8.17 1.64 -1.77
N LEU A 123 -7.32 1.83 -0.77
CA LEU A 123 -7.45 2.86 0.25
C LEU A 123 -6.69 4.11 -0.18
N ASN A 124 -7.22 5.28 0.15
CA ASN A 124 -6.46 6.50 0.03
C ASN A 124 -5.35 6.51 1.08
N ILE A 125 -4.21 7.13 0.75
CA ILE A 125 -3.13 7.28 1.73
C ILE A 125 -3.48 8.32 2.80
N PRO A 126 -3.00 8.11 4.04
CA PRO A 126 -3.23 9.06 5.13
C PRO A 126 -2.66 10.43 4.75
N MET A 127 -3.29 11.49 5.26
CA MET A 127 -2.90 12.89 5.02
C MET A 127 -3.19 13.44 3.61
N LEU A 128 -3.65 12.60 2.67
CA LEU A 128 -4.27 13.07 1.43
C LEU A 128 -5.77 13.20 1.65
N SER A 129 -6.21 14.43 1.90
CA SER A 129 -7.63 14.82 1.81
C SER A 129 -7.85 15.67 0.56
N ASP A 130 -9.10 15.87 0.15
CA ASP A 130 -9.44 16.79 -0.96
C ASP A 130 -8.94 18.22 -0.72
N ALA A 131 -8.69 18.57 0.55
CA ALA A 131 -8.10 19.85 1.00
C ALA A 131 -6.64 19.70 1.48
N GLY A 132 -6.08 18.49 1.43
CA GLY A 132 -4.80 18.13 2.02
C GLY A 132 -3.68 18.36 1.02
N ASP A 133 -2.61 18.97 1.50
CA ASP A 133 -1.45 19.23 0.67
C ASP A 133 -0.68 17.92 0.46
N ALA A 134 -0.84 17.30 -0.70
CA ALA A 134 -0.07 16.13 -1.12
C ALA A 134 1.44 16.34 -0.90
N GLN A 135 1.92 17.58 -0.95
CA GLN A 135 3.30 17.96 -0.66
C GLN A 135 3.73 17.60 0.76
N GLN A 136 2.88 17.75 1.78
CA GLN A 136 3.24 17.38 3.15
C GLN A 136 3.42 15.86 3.28
N PHE A 137 2.49 15.07 2.73
CA PHE A 137 2.61 13.62 2.71
C PHE A 137 3.89 13.18 2.01
N PHE A 138 4.11 13.70 0.81
CA PHE A 138 5.26 13.33 0.01
C PHE A 138 6.58 13.77 0.65
N SER A 139 6.64 14.94 1.28
CA SER A 139 7.83 15.40 1.99
C SER A 139 8.13 14.51 3.20
N TYR A 140 7.10 14.11 3.95
CA TYR A 140 7.25 13.18 5.06
C TYR A 140 7.73 11.81 4.58
N ALA A 141 7.09 11.24 3.54
CA ALA A 141 7.44 9.95 2.98
C ALA A 141 8.86 9.96 2.40
N ASP A 142 9.25 11.02 1.69
CA ASP A 142 10.60 11.20 1.13
C ASP A 142 11.66 11.21 2.24
N ALA A 143 11.46 12.02 3.28
CA ALA A 143 12.37 12.12 4.41
C ALA A 143 12.54 10.78 5.15
N GLU A 144 11.45 10.06 5.41
CA GLU A 144 11.49 8.75 6.05
C GLU A 144 12.15 7.70 5.15
N ILE A 145 11.82 7.67 3.85
CA ILE A 145 12.42 6.72 2.91
C ILE A 145 13.93 6.98 2.78
N HIS A 146 14.34 8.23 2.59
CA HIS A 146 15.75 8.62 2.47
C HIS A 146 16.53 8.24 3.73
N LYS A 147 16.01 8.59 4.91
CA LYS A 147 16.59 8.19 6.20
C LYS A 147 16.75 6.67 6.29
N ARG A 148 15.74 5.91 5.88
CA ARG A 148 15.72 4.44 6.01
C ARG A 148 16.45 3.69 4.90
N LEU A 149 16.82 4.36 3.80
CA LEU A 149 17.61 3.78 2.71
C LEU A 149 19.10 4.12 2.80
N LEU A 150 19.44 5.33 3.25
CA LEU A 150 20.80 5.89 3.12
C LEU A 150 21.52 6.13 4.45
N SER A 151 20.81 6.22 5.59
CA SER A 151 21.48 6.33 6.89
C SER A 151 22.04 4.99 7.37
N GLY A 152 22.96 5.02 8.34
CA GLY A 152 23.54 3.82 8.98
C GLY A 152 22.54 2.87 9.67
N GLN A 153 21.24 3.17 9.62
CA GLN A 153 20.13 2.32 10.05
C GLN A 153 19.22 1.98 8.85
N LYS A 154 19.78 1.32 7.84
CA LYS A 154 19.01 0.86 6.68
C LYS A 154 17.91 -0.11 7.11
N THR A 155 16.66 0.30 6.95
CA THR A 155 15.47 -0.49 7.35
C THR A 155 14.52 -0.74 6.18
N VAL A 156 14.76 -0.15 5.00
CA VAL A 156 14.03 -0.49 3.78
C VAL A 156 14.98 -1.23 2.83
N PHE A 157 14.57 -2.43 2.40
CA PHE A 157 15.33 -3.31 1.53
C PHE A 157 14.51 -3.62 0.29
N LEU A 158 14.86 -3.03 -0.85
CA LEU A 158 14.08 -3.14 -2.09
C LEU A 158 14.45 -4.38 -2.93
N GLY A 159 15.04 -5.43 -2.34
CA GLY A 159 15.70 -6.56 -3.01
C GLY A 159 15.13 -6.92 -4.39
N GLU A 160 13.92 -7.48 -4.41
CA GLU A 160 13.21 -7.97 -5.62
C GLU A 160 12.51 -6.88 -6.45
N CYS A 161 12.75 -5.60 -6.14
CA CYS A 161 12.12 -4.45 -6.80
C CYS A 161 13.16 -3.57 -7.54
N PRO A 162 13.78 -4.08 -8.63
CA PRO A 162 14.85 -3.38 -9.33
C PRO A 162 14.41 -2.10 -10.06
N LYS A 163 13.17 -2.02 -10.55
CA LYS A 163 12.66 -0.80 -11.21
C LYS A 163 12.47 0.32 -10.21
N ILE A 164 12.00 0.01 -9.00
CA ILE A 164 11.93 1.00 -7.93
C ILE A 164 13.33 1.45 -7.51
N GLN A 165 14.28 0.51 -7.35
CA GLN A 165 15.67 0.88 -7.05
C GLN A 165 16.24 1.83 -8.11
N ALA A 166 16.06 1.50 -9.39
CA ALA A 166 16.50 2.34 -10.50
C ALA A 166 15.76 3.69 -10.51
N ALA A 167 14.46 3.70 -10.24
CA ALA A 167 13.67 4.93 -10.17
C ALA A 167 14.23 5.87 -9.09
N LEU A 168 14.49 5.37 -7.88
CA LEU A 168 15.03 6.14 -6.77
C LEU A 168 16.45 6.68 -7.02
N GLN A 169 17.28 5.99 -7.81
CA GLN A 169 18.59 6.51 -8.22
C GLN A 169 18.51 7.69 -9.19
N ASN A 170 17.43 7.74 -9.97
CA ASN A 170 17.19 8.80 -10.95
C ASN A 170 16.31 9.92 -10.39
N VAL A 171 15.96 9.85 -9.09
CA VAL A 171 15.28 10.92 -8.39
C VAL A 171 16.27 12.06 -8.18
N PRO A 172 15.97 13.29 -8.64
CA PRO A 172 16.78 14.46 -8.32
C PRO A 172 16.92 14.64 -6.80
N GLU A 173 18.07 15.10 -6.31
CA GLU A 173 18.33 15.30 -4.86
C GLU A 173 17.34 16.24 -4.15
N GLY A 174 16.48 16.94 -4.90
CA GLY A 174 15.32 17.63 -4.37
C GLY A 174 14.14 17.54 -5.32
N TRP A 175 13.02 17.01 -4.83
CA TRP A 175 11.73 17.22 -5.49
C TRP A 175 11.27 18.65 -5.19
N SER A 176 11.12 19.48 -6.22
CA SER A 176 10.57 20.83 -6.09
C SER A 176 9.10 20.84 -5.69
N SER A 177 8.37 19.73 -5.94
CA SER A 177 6.94 19.62 -5.67
C SER A 177 6.48 18.15 -5.56
N ALA A 178 5.32 17.94 -4.93
CA ALA A 178 4.60 16.66 -4.96
C ALA A 178 4.31 16.17 -6.39
N GLU A 179 4.04 17.09 -7.31
CA GLU A 179 3.72 16.76 -8.71
C GLU A 179 4.89 16.10 -9.42
N ASP A 180 6.13 16.40 -9.02
CA ASP A 180 7.31 15.80 -9.61
C ASP A 180 7.41 14.31 -9.22
N ILE A 181 7.12 13.96 -7.96
CA ILE A 181 7.09 12.56 -7.50
C ILE A 181 6.04 11.76 -8.28
N LEU A 182 4.88 12.37 -8.55
CA LEU A 182 3.82 11.76 -9.37
C LEU A 182 4.23 11.50 -10.83
N LYS A 183 5.35 12.08 -11.31
CA LYS A 183 5.87 11.81 -12.66
C LYS A 183 6.58 10.47 -12.76
N VAL A 184 7.04 9.91 -11.64
CA VAL A 184 7.76 8.64 -11.59
C VAL A 184 6.88 7.60 -10.89
N PRO A 185 6.09 6.80 -11.64
CA PRO A 185 5.06 5.95 -11.05
C PRO A 185 5.63 4.87 -10.13
N GLU A 186 6.86 4.40 -10.40
CA GLU A 186 7.61 3.51 -9.53
C GLU A 186 7.81 4.11 -8.12
N ALA A 187 8.24 5.38 -8.05
CA ALA A 187 8.46 6.10 -6.79
C ALA A 187 7.13 6.44 -6.12
N ALA A 188 6.14 6.94 -6.87
CA ALA A 188 4.83 7.27 -6.34
C ALA A 188 4.17 6.06 -5.64
N ALA A 189 4.15 4.90 -6.30
CA ALA A 189 3.59 3.68 -5.73
C ALA A 189 4.31 3.26 -4.43
N LEU A 190 5.65 3.36 -4.40
CA LEU A 190 6.44 3.09 -3.19
C LEU A 190 6.08 4.06 -2.06
N TYR A 191 5.97 5.36 -2.35
CA TYR A 191 5.72 6.38 -1.34
C TYR A 191 4.33 6.18 -0.76
N TYR A 192 3.34 5.81 -1.58
CA TYR A 192 2.00 5.51 -1.12
C TYR A 192 1.96 4.38 -0.09
N VAL A 193 2.59 3.25 -0.40
CA VAL A 193 2.57 2.09 0.50
C VAL A 193 3.43 2.33 1.74
N LEU A 194 4.66 2.83 1.59
CA LEU A 194 5.55 3.04 2.73
C LEU A 194 5.05 4.17 3.63
N GLY A 195 4.59 5.28 3.06
CA GLY A 195 3.99 6.37 3.83
C GLY A 195 2.79 5.88 4.65
N ALA A 196 1.89 5.09 4.06
CA ALA A 196 0.79 4.49 4.80
C ALA A 196 1.27 3.52 5.89
N MET A 197 2.26 2.68 5.62
CA MET A 197 2.82 1.75 6.60
C MET A 197 3.54 2.45 7.76
N PHE A 198 4.16 3.61 7.52
CA PHE A 198 4.78 4.41 8.58
C PHE A 198 3.73 5.06 9.49
N CYS A 199 2.60 5.49 8.93
CA CYS A 199 1.52 6.13 9.69
C CYS A 199 0.63 5.13 10.45
N TYR A 200 0.36 3.96 9.88
CA TYR A 200 -0.55 2.99 10.49
C TYR A 200 0.22 1.89 11.24
N PRO A 201 -0.07 1.64 12.53
CA PRO A 201 0.51 0.50 13.22
C PRO A 201 0.05 -0.82 12.58
N SER A 202 0.89 -1.84 12.63
CA SER A 202 0.52 -3.18 12.18
C SER A 202 -0.47 -3.80 13.19
N ILE A 203 -1.75 -3.83 12.85
CA ILE A 203 -2.78 -4.47 13.68
C ILE A 203 -2.76 -5.97 13.38
N PRO A 204 -2.60 -6.86 14.38
CA PRO A 204 -2.65 -8.30 14.17
C PRO A 204 -3.97 -8.71 13.52
N ARG A 205 -3.93 -9.52 12.45
CA ARG A 205 -5.14 -10.08 11.85
C ARG A 205 -5.95 -10.80 12.93
N THR A 206 -7.14 -10.29 13.20
CA THR A 206 -8.18 -11.08 13.86
C THR A 206 -8.79 -12.00 12.80
N ASN A 207 -9.27 -13.19 13.17
CA ASN A 207 -9.92 -14.12 12.23
C ASN A 207 -11.24 -13.59 11.63
N LYS A 208 -11.55 -12.31 11.84
CA LYS A 208 -12.67 -11.61 11.18
C LYS A 208 -12.11 -10.94 9.92
N PRO A 209 -12.72 -11.14 8.74
CA PRO A 209 -12.36 -10.36 7.56
C PRO A 209 -12.35 -8.88 7.93
N ALA A 210 -11.23 -8.20 7.67
CA ALA A 210 -11.13 -6.77 7.83
C ALA A 210 -12.01 -6.12 6.76
N PHE A 211 -13.30 -6.01 7.03
CA PHE A 211 -14.14 -5.02 6.37
C PHE A 211 -13.72 -3.67 6.94
N ALA A 212 -12.68 -3.07 6.37
CA ALA A 212 -12.38 -1.67 6.63
C ALA A 212 -13.49 -0.83 5.97
N LEU A 213 -14.25 -0.16 6.84
CA LEU A 213 -15.26 0.85 6.54
C LEU A 213 -14.82 1.78 5.41
N THR A 214 -15.43 1.63 4.24
CA THR A 214 -15.99 2.71 3.43
C THR A 214 -16.75 2.07 2.27
N GLU A 215 -18.04 1.84 2.47
CA GLU A 215 -18.98 1.87 1.35
C GLU A 215 -19.03 3.33 0.87
N TYR A 216 -18.03 3.76 0.11
CA TYR A 216 -18.16 4.96 -0.70
C TYR A 216 -18.82 4.51 -2.00
N ASP A 217 -20.14 4.68 -2.07
CA ASP A 217 -20.87 4.64 -3.33
C ASP A 217 -20.82 6.06 -3.94
N PRO A 218 -20.06 6.29 -5.02
CA PRO A 218 -19.99 7.62 -5.66
C PRO A 218 -21.33 8.07 -6.27
N LEU A 219 -22.35 7.20 -6.33
CA LEU A 219 -23.70 7.52 -6.78
C LEU A 219 -24.65 7.88 -5.64
N GLU A 220 -24.31 7.54 -4.39
CA GLU A 220 -25.01 8.08 -3.23
C GLU A 220 -24.32 9.40 -2.85
N GLY A 221 -24.95 10.53 -3.17
CA GLY A 221 -24.52 11.84 -2.65
C GLY A 221 -24.38 11.81 -1.12
N PRO A 222 -23.78 12.83 -0.46
CA PRO A 222 -23.39 12.78 0.95
C PRO A 222 -24.56 12.42 1.87
N GLY A 223 -24.72 11.12 2.08
CA GLY A 223 -25.85 10.48 2.75
C GLY A 223 -25.52 10.34 4.22
N LYS A 224 -26.54 10.57 5.05
CA LYS A 224 -26.46 10.64 6.51
C LYS A 224 -25.65 9.46 7.10
N PRO A 225 -24.86 9.72 8.16
CA PRO A 225 -24.04 8.69 8.79
C PRO A 225 -24.92 7.55 9.30
N THR A 226 -24.73 6.36 8.74
CA THR A 226 -25.30 5.11 9.24
C THR A 226 -24.74 4.86 10.64
N GLN A 227 -25.63 4.68 11.61
CA GLN A 227 -25.39 4.67 13.07
C GLN A 227 -24.48 3.55 13.64
N ASN A 228 -23.68 2.86 12.82
CA ASN A 228 -22.79 1.79 13.27
C ASN A 228 -21.30 2.09 13.03
N GLN A 229 -20.90 3.37 13.12
CA GLN A 229 -19.49 3.72 13.31
C GLN A 229 -19.10 3.42 14.76
N ALA A 230 -18.43 2.28 14.98
CA ALA A 230 -17.67 2.09 16.19
C ALA A 230 -16.63 3.22 16.29
N LYS A 231 -16.82 4.13 17.24
CA LYS A 231 -15.82 5.13 17.62
C LYS A 231 -14.55 4.39 18.03
N THR A 232 -13.55 4.38 17.17
CA THR A 232 -12.17 4.15 17.58
C THR A 232 -11.57 5.53 17.82
N ASP A 233 -11.47 5.91 19.10
CA ASP A 233 -10.74 7.10 19.55
C ASP A 233 -9.23 6.88 19.35
N TYR A 234 -8.78 6.86 18.09
CA TYR A 234 -7.36 6.94 17.76
C TYR A 234 -7.08 8.34 17.22
N ASP A 235 -6.54 9.18 18.10
CA ASP A 235 -5.96 10.48 17.77
C ASP A 235 -4.44 10.29 17.67
N PRO A 236 -3.84 10.28 16.46
CA PRO A 236 -2.40 10.13 16.31
C PRO A 236 -1.60 11.37 16.78
N PHE A 237 -2.27 12.42 17.28
CA PHE A 237 -1.64 13.68 17.70
C PHE A 237 -1.99 14.09 19.15
N LYS A 238 -2.44 13.16 20.00
CA LYS A 238 -2.57 13.37 21.45
C LYS A 238 -1.67 12.45 22.27
#